data_AF-A0A1Z4KLY5-F1
#
_entry.id   AF-A0A1Z4KLY5-F1
#
_cell.length_a   1.000
_cell.length_b   1.000
_cell.length_c   1.000
_cell.angle_alpha   90.00
_cell.angle_beta   90.00
_cell.angle_gamma   90.00
#
_symmetry.space_group_name_H-M   'P 1'
#
loop_
_entity.id
_entity.type
_entity.pdbx_description
1 polymer ?
#
loop_
_entity_poly.entity_id
_entity_poly.type
_entity_poly.pdbx_seq_one_letter_code
_entity_poly.pdbx_strand_id
1 'polypeptide(L)'
;MQLIVESESKTAGKAKQQLTDALTQQEIIEFIETVVIYKFPRLSREEVETMLGLDAIRNTKVYQEAKEEGKVKGKLEGKLERKLEAVPKFLKLGLSVEPIAEALELEVDLVKQAAAKSSS
;
A
#
# COMPACT_ATOMS: atom_id res chain seq x y z
N MET A 1 33.09 -2.29 -3.91
CA MET A 1 32.70 -0.89 -4.16
C MET A 1 33.94 -0.17 -4.66
N GLN A 2 34.01 0.12 -5.97
CA GLN A 2 35.20 0.72 -6.59
C GLN A 2 34.96 2.23 -6.69
N LEU A 3 35.70 3.02 -5.93
CA LEU A 3 35.54 4.47 -5.91
C LEU A 3 36.24 5.05 -7.15
N ILE A 4 35.46 5.49 -8.14
CA ILE A 4 35.98 6.20 -9.31
C ILE A 4 35.93 7.69 -8.99
N VAL A 5 37.09 8.33 -8.89
CA VAL A 5 37.19 9.79 -8.72
C VAL A 5 37.10 10.43 -10.10
N GLU A 6 35.89 10.87 -10.48
CA GLU A 6 35.64 11.65 -11.70
C GLU A 6 35.18 13.08 -11.37
N SER A 7 35.39 14.01 -12.32
CA SER A 7 35.01 15.43 -12.18
C SER A 7 33.51 15.60 -11.94
N GLU A 8 33.12 16.53 -11.05
CA GLU A 8 31.74 16.79 -10.63
C GLU A 8 30.73 16.89 -11.78
N SER A 9 31.11 17.53 -12.89
CA SER A 9 30.28 17.69 -14.09
C SER A 9 29.96 16.36 -14.80
N LYS A 10 30.93 15.44 -14.87
CA LYS A 10 30.74 14.10 -15.46
C LYS A 10 29.92 13.19 -14.54
N THR A 11 30.10 13.33 -13.22
CA THR A 11 29.35 12.59 -12.21
C THR A 11 27.85 12.94 -12.26
N ALA A 12 27.52 14.23 -12.37
CA ALA A 12 26.13 14.69 -12.48
C ALA A 12 25.45 14.20 -13.77
N GLY A 13 26.16 14.14 -14.90
CA GLY A 13 25.64 13.64 -16.17
C GLY A 13 25.32 12.14 -16.15
N LYS A 14 26.22 11.32 -15.58
CA LYS A 14 26.02 9.87 -15.44
C LYS A 14 24.91 9.53 -14.45
N ALA A 15 24.80 10.26 -13.33
CA ALA A 15 23.72 10.09 -12.37
C ALA A 15 22.35 10.34 -13.02
N LYS A 16 22.21 11.39 -13.84
CA LYS A 16 20.96 11.68 -14.57
C LYS A 16 20.54 10.58 -15.53
N GLN A 17 21.48 9.89 -16.17
CA GLN A 17 21.18 8.77 -17.09
C GLN A 17 20.78 7.48 -16.36
N GLN A 18 21.30 7.25 -15.15
CA GLN A 18 20.95 6.08 -14.33
C GLN A 18 19.61 6.26 -13.60
N LEU A 19 19.21 7.50 -13.31
CA LEU A 19 17.92 7.85 -12.67
C LEU A 19 16.69 7.63 -13.56
N THR A 20 16.88 7.33 -14.84
CA THR A 20 15.78 7.03 -15.80
C THR A 20 15.33 5.57 -15.76
N ASP A 21 16.00 4.70 -15.00
CA ASP A 21 15.59 3.31 -14.80
C ASP A 21 14.55 3.22 -13.66
N ALA A 22 13.39 2.62 -13.95
CA ALA A 22 12.26 2.54 -13.01
C ALA A 22 12.59 1.71 -11.76
N LEU A 23 13.44 0.69 -11.88
CA LEU A 23 13.92 -0.10 -10.74
C LEU A 23 14.81 0.76 -9.82
N THR A 24 15.69 1.57 -10.41
CA THR A 24 16.56 2.51 -9.68
C THR A 24 15.75 3.65 -9.04
N GLN A 25 14.65 4.09 -9.64
CA GLN A 25 13.76 5.08 -9.02
C GLN A 25 13.07 4.54 -7.77
N GLN A 26 12.56 3.30 -7.80
CA GLN A 26 11.93 2.68 -6.63
C GLN A 26 12.92 2.49 -5.49
N GLU A 27 14.11 1.96 -5.78
CA GLU A 27 15.19 1.80 -4.77
C GLU A 27 15.61 3.15 -4.16
N ILE A 28 15.64 4.22 -4.96
CA ILE A 28 15.96 5.57 -4.48
C ILE A 28 14.84 6.16 -3.63
N ILE A 29 13.56 5.92 -3.98
CA ILE A 29 12.42 6.37 -3.16
C ILE A 29 12.43 5.67 -1.80
N GLU A 30 12.62 4.34 -1.78
CA GLU A 30 12.72 3.57 -0.53
C GLU A 30 13.91 4.03 0.33
N PHE A 31 15.04 4.33 -0.31
CA PHE A 31 16.21 4.87 0.38
C PHE A 31 15.95 6.27 0.95
N ILE A 32 15.32 7.17 0.18
CA ILE A 32 14.95 8.51 0.65
C ILE A 32 13.98 8.41 1.82
N GLU A 33 12.96 7.56 1.74
CA GLU A 33 12.00 7.35 2.84
C GLU A 33 12.72 6.87 4.11
N THR A 34 13.59 5.87 3.97
CA THR A 34 14.40 5.34 5.08
C THR A 34 15.32 6.39 5.69
N VAL A 35 16.04 7.14 4.86
CA VAL A 35 16.99 8.17 5.32
C VAL A 35 16.26 9.33 5.97
N VAL A 36 15.14 9.78 5.43
CA VAL A 36 14.39 10.92 5.97
C VAL A 36 13.80 10.59 7.34
N ILE A 37 13.20 9.40 7.49
CA ILE A 37 12.68 8.92 8.79
C ILE A 37 13.81 8.81 9.83
N TYR A 38 14.98 8.31 9.43
CA TYR A 38 16.10 8.10 10.36
C TYR A 38 16.86 9.38 10.71
N LYS A 39 17.12 10.26 9.75
CA LYS A 39 17.92 11.49 9.95
C LYS A 39 17.13 12.63 10.54
N PHE A 40 15.81 12.63 10.36
CA PHE A 40 14.94 13.71 10.82
C PHE A 40 13.79 13.17 11.70
N PRO A 41 14.10 12.50 12.83
CA PRO A 41 13.09 11.84 13.67
C PRO A 41 12.12 12.81 14.36
N ARG A 42 12.39 14.11 14.28
CA ARG A 42 11.55 15.18 14.83
C ARG A 42 10.67 15.86 13.78
N LEU A 43 10.87 15.57 12.50
CA LEU A 43 9.98 16.07 11.46
C LEU A 43 8.70 15.25 11.46
N SER A 44 7.58 15.95 11.40
CA SER A 44 6.28 15.38 11.10
C SER A 44 6.23 14.90 9.65
N ARG A 45 5.27 14.01 9.36
CA ARG A 45 4.99 13.55 8.01
C ARG A 45 4.73 14.70 7.04
N GLU A 46 4.01 15.74 7.48
CA GLU A 46 3.67 16.91 6.68
C GLU A 46 4.90 17.75 6.32
N GLU A 47 5.83 17.94 7.27
CA GLU A 47 7.10 18.64 7.01
C GLU A 47 7.98 17.88 6.01
N VAL A 48 8.02 16.55 6.11
CA VAL A 48 8.71 15.70 5.13
C VAL A 48 8.08 15.81 3.75
N GLU A 49 6.75 15.78 3.66
CA GLU A 49 6.01 15.93 2.40
C GLU A 49 6.28 17.29 1.75
N THR A 50 6.36 18.35 2.55
CA THR A 50 6.69 19.70 2.09
C THR A 50 8.12 19.78 1.55
N MET A 51 9.11 19.22 2.28
CA MET A 51 10.51 19.20 1.85
C MET A 51 10.71 18.41 0.55
N LEU A 52 9.91 17.37 0.33
CA LEU A 52 9.95 16.53 -0.88
C LEU A 52 9.07 17.06 -2.02
N GLY A 53 8.37 18.19 -1.81
CA GLY A 53 7.47 18.78 -2.81
C GLY A 53 6.24 17.92 -3.12
N LEU A 54 5.87 17.00 -2.23
CA LEU A 54 4.75 16.07 -2.43
C LEU A 54 3.39 16.80 -2.40
N ASP A 55 3.33 18.00 -1.84
CA ASP A 55 2.15 18.88 -1.85
C ASP A 55 1.71 19.20 -3.29
N ALA A 56 2.68 19.38 -4.20
CA ALA A 56 2.42 19.64 -5.61
C ALA A 56 1.70 18.45 -6.27
N ILE A 57 2.09 17.22 -5.90
CA ILE A 57 1.48 15.98 -6.40
C ILE A 57 0.08 15.81 -5.81
N ARG A 58 -0.13 16.13 -4.52
CA ARG A 58 -1.44 15.99 -3.84
C ARG A 58 -2.54 16.87 -4.43
N ASN A 59 -2.17 18.02 -4.99
CA ASN A 59 -3.09 18.93 -5.66
C ASN A 59 -3.39 18.53 -7.11
N THR A 60 -2.71 17.49 -7.65
CA THR A 60 -3.04 16.99 -8.98
C THR A 60 -4.36 16.22 -8.98
N LYS A 61 -5.10 16.31 -10.09
CA LYS A 61 -6.33 15.52 -10.29
C LYS A 61 -6.05 14.03 -10.20
N VAL A 62 -4.96 13.56 -10.82
CA VAL A 62 -4.56 12.14 -10.83
C VAL A 62 -4.38 11.60 -9.41
N TYR A 63 -3.72 12.33 -8.52
CA TYR A 63 -3.55 11.89 -7.13
C TYR A 63 -4.89 11.84 -6.38
N GLN A 64 -5.76 12.84 -6.58
CA GLN A 64 -7.06 12.89 -5.91
C GLN A 64 -7.98 11.76 -6.38
N GLU A 65 -7.99 11.47 -7.68
CA GLU A 65 -8.71 10.34 -8.28
C GLU A 65 -8.20 9.02 -7.71
N ALA A 66 -6.88 8.78 -7.73
CA ALA A 66 -6.29 7.57 -7.16
C ALA A 66 -6.59 7.41 -5.67
N LYS A 67 -6.57 8.50 -4.90
CA LYS A 67 -6.93 8.50 -3.47
C LYS A 67 -8.39 8.13 -3.25
N GLU A 68 -9.30 8.66 -4.07
CA GLU A 68 -10.72 8.37 -3.95
C GLU A 68 -11.05 6.94 -4.39
N GLU A 69 -10.47 6.46 -5.49
CA GLU A 69 -10.53 5.06 -5.92
C GLU A 69 -10.03 4.13 -4.81
N GLY A 70 -8.89 4.46 -4.19
CA GLY A 70 -8.34 3.70 -3.06
C GLY A 70 -9.29 3.62 -1.87
N LYS A 71 -9.98 4.72 -1.51
CA LYS A 71 -10.99 4.71 -0.44
C LYS A 71 -12.20 3.85 -0.81
N VAL A 72 -12.68 3.94 -2.05
CA VAL A 72 -13.82 3.13 -2.52
C VAL A 72 -13.46 1.66 -2.48
N LYS A 73 -12.30 1.30 -3.03
CA LYS A 73 -11.77 -0.06 -3.01
C LYS A 73 -11.61 -0.59 -1.58
N GLY A 74 -10.96 0.18 -0.71
CA GLY A 74 -10.76 -0.21 0.70
C GLY A 74 -12.08 -0.37 1.47
N LYS A 75 -13.12 0.42 1.17
CA LYS A 75 -14.45 0.26 1.77
C LYS A 75 -15.13 -1.03 1.31
N LEU A 76 -14.98 -1.40 0.03
CA LEU A 76 -15.54 -2.64 -0.52
C LEU A 76 -14.80 -3.86 0.05
N GLU A 77 -13.48 -3.85 0.01
CA GLU A 77 -12.62 -4.91 0.58
C GLU A 77 -12.90 -5.08 2.08
N GLY A 78 -12.91 -4.00 2.86
CA GLY A 78 -13.20 -4.05 4.28
C GLY A 78 -14.65 -4.43 4.63
N LYS A 79 -15.61 -4.30 3.70
CA LYS A 79 -16.97 -4.85 3.89
C LYS A 79 -16.96 -6.36 3.68
N LEU A 80 -16.25 -6.84 2.65
CA LEU A 80 -16.11 -8.26 2.36
C LEU A 80 -15.36 -8.98 3.47
N GLU A 81 -14.20 -8.46 3.90
CA GLU A 81 -13.39 -9.04 4.98
C GLU A 81 -14.19 -9.20 6.26
N ARG A 82 -14.93 -8.17 6.69
CA ARG A 82 -15.79 -8.26 7.89
C ARG A 82 -16.89 -9.32 7.77
N LYS A 83 -17.49 -9.48 6.58
CA LYS A 83 -18.47 -10.56 6.34
C LYS A 83 -17.78 -11.93 6.50
N LEU A 84 -16.60 -12.12 5.91
CA LEU A 84 -15.83 -13.37 6.01
C LEU A 84 -15.37 -13.66 7.45
N GLU A 85 -14.94 -12.66 8.21
CA GLU A 85 -14.58 -12.78 9.63
C GLU A 85 -15.75 -13.17 10.54
N ALA A 86 -16.99 -12.90 10.12
CA ALA A 86 -18.18 -13.30 10.85
C ALA A 86 -18.53 -14.78 10.65
N VAL A 87 -18.08 -15.40 9.56
CA VAL A 87 -18.40 -16.81 9.21
C VAL A 87 -18.09 -17.78 10.36
N PRO A 88 -16.89 -17.78 10.98
CA PRO A 88 -16.59 -18.71 12.06
C PRO A 88 -17.48 -18.52 13.30
N LYS A 89 -17.96 -17.29 13.54
CA LYS A 89 -18.87 -17.00 14.66
C LYS A 89 -20.25 -17.61 14.41
N PHE A 90 -20.77 -17.50 13.19
CA PHE A 90 -22.05 -18.13 12.84
C PHE A 90 -21.98 -19.66 12.85
N LEU A 91 -20.87 -20.24 12.39
CA LEU A 91 -20.64 -21.69 12.50
C LEU A 91 -20.64 -22.15 13.96
N LYS A 92 -19.99 -21.40 14.87
CA LYS A 92 -20.01 -21.68 16.32
C LYS A 92 -21.41 -21.57 16.93
N LEU A 93 -22.29 -20.78 16.34
CA LEU A 93 -23.70 -20.67 16.73
C LEU A 93 -24.58 -21.78 16.11
N GLY A 94 -23.99 -22.70 15.34
CA GLY A 94 -24.67 -23.87 14.78
C GLY A 94 -25.34 -23.64 13.42
N LEU A 95 -25.09 -22.51 12.76
CA LEU A 95 -25.58 -22.29 11.39
C LEU A 95 -24.75 -23.12 10.39
N SER A 96 -25.38 -23.63 9.35
CA SER A 96 -24.67 -24.27 8.22
C SER A 96 -24.19 -23.23 7.21
N VAL A 97 -23.37 -23.67 6.24
CA VAL A 97 -22.70 -22.80 5.27
C VAL A 97 -23.69 -22.04 4.38
N GLU A 98 -24.76 -22.69 3.94
CA GLU A 98 -25.71 -22.14 2.98
C GLU A 98 -26.54 -20.98 3.57
N PRO A 99 -27.13 -21.08 4.77
CA PRO A 99 -27.77 -19.94 5.45
C PRO A 99 -26.80 -18.79 5.75
N ILE A 100 -25.52 -19.09 6.05
CA ILE A 100 -24.51 -18.05 6.28
C ILE A 100 -24.22 -17.30 4.98
N ALA A 101 -24.06 -18.03 3.87
CA ALA A 101 -23.85 -17.45 2.54
C ALA A 101 -25.02 -16.54 2.14
N GLU A 102 -26.25 -17.00 2.36
CA GLU A 102 -27.45 -16.19 2.12
C GLU A 102 -27.50 -14.94 3.01
N ALA A 103 -27.37 -15.11 4.33
CA ALA A 103 -27.46 -14.00 5.29
C ALA A 103 -26.36 -12.95 5.11
N LEU A 104 -25.17 -13.37 4.66
CA LEU A 104 -24.06 -12.48 4.38
C LEU A 104 -24.01 -12.02 2.93
N GLU A 105 -24.93 -12.46 2.06
CA GLU A 105 -24.91 -12.20 0.62
C GLU A 105 -23.52 -12.50 0.02
N LEU A 106 -22.98 -13.67 0.34
CA LEU A 106 -21.69 -14.16 -0.12
C LEU A 106 -21.86 -15.40 -0.96
N GLU A 107 -20.94 -15.62 -1.89
CA GLU A 107 -20.82 -16.91 -2.57
C GLU A 107 -20.50 -18.02 -1.58
N VAL A 108 -21.15 -19.18 -1.76
CA VAL A 108 -20.98 -20.35 -0.89
C VAL A 108 -19.51 -20.76 -0.78
N ASP A 109 -18.76 -20.68 -1.88
CA ASP A 109 -17.34 -21.05 -1.91
C ASP A 109 -16.47 -20.10 -1.07
N LEU A 110 -16.82 -18.81 -1.00
CA LEU A 110 -16.11 -17.86 -0.13
C LEU A 110 -16.36 -18.17 1.35
N VAL A 111 -17.59 -18.54 1.71
CA VAL A 111 -17.93 -18.97 3.08
C VAL A 111 -17.19 -20.24 3.46
N LYS A 112 -17.10 -21.23 2.56
CA LYS A 112 -16.33 -22.47 2.79
C LYS A 112 -14.84 -22.17 3.02
N GLN A 113 -14.24 -21.30 2.21
CA GLN A 113 -12.84 -20.91 2.36
C GLN A 113 -12.59 -20.20 3.69
N ALA A 114 -13.46 -19.27 4.09
CA ALA A 114 -13.38 -18.58 5.37
C ALA A 114 -13.50 -19.55 6.57
N ALA A 115 -14.39 -20.53 6.46
CA ALA A 115 -14.54 -21.59 7.46
C ALA A 115 -13.25 -22.41 7.60
N ALA A 116 -12.68 -22.86 6.48
CA ALA A 116 -11.45 -23.66 6.45
C ALA A 116 -10.25 -22.92 7.05
N LYS A 117 -10.07 -21.63 6.74
CA LYS A 117 -8.98 -20.79 7.27
C LYS A 117 -9.04 -20.58 8.79
N SER A 118 -10.23 -20.66 9.39
CA SER A 118 -10.41 -20.56 10.85
C SER A 118 -10.20 -21.87 11.61
N SER A 119 -10.03 -22.97 10.88
CA SER A 119 -9.85 -24.33 11.41
C SER A 119 -8.38 -24.77 11.44
N SER A 120 -7.45 -23.94 10.92
CA SER A 120 -6.00 -24.11 10.97
C SER A 120 -5.37 -23.23 12.04
#